data_AF-A0A9R0STC8-F1
#
_entry.id   AF-A0A9R0STC8-F1
#
_cell.length_a   1.000
_cell.length_b   1.000
_cell.length_c   1.000
_cell.angle_alpha   90.00
_cell.angle_beta   90.00
_cell.angle_gamma   90.00
#
_symmetry.space_group_name_H-M   'P 1'
#
loop_
_entity.id
_entity.type
_entity.pdbx_description
1 polymer ?
#
loop_
_entity_poly.entity_id
_entity_poly.type
_entity_poly.pdbx_seq_one_letter_code
_entity_poly.pdbx_strand_id
1 'polypeptide(L)'
;MSVPPSGHRQVSLRGSSAREITRDALLQKVSEERQLRSHLRRAAAAALTIQRIWRRYHLIRKVTEQLHEEWEVLVNQPDINLTNQWISSKMLRPFLFFITQPSSWYNWQQTKTVKSISRCFKIILNIINSMGMPFY
;
A
#
# COMPACT_ATOMS: atom_id res chain seq x y z
N MET A 1 -26.12 -26.35 78.45
CA MET A 1 -26.75 -25.55 77.39
C MET A 1 -26.10 -24.18 77.33
N SER A 2 -25.34 -23.81 76.28
CA SER A 2 -25.30 -22.43 75.71
C SER A 2 -24.45 -22.34 74.42
N VAL A 3 -25.17 -22.14 73.32
CA VAL A 3 -24.92 -21.35 72.08
C VAL A 3 -23.57 -21.48 71.33
N PRO A 4 -23.56 -21.99 70.08
CA PRO A 4 -22.40 -21.92 69.19
C PRO A 4 -22.25 -20.51 68.59
N PRO A 5 -21.04 -20.10 68.15
CA PRO A 5 -20.82 -18.76 67.61
C PRO A 5 -21.67 -18.57 66.36
N SER A 6 -22.45 -17.49 66.35
CA SER A 6 -23.25 -17.06 65.22
C SER A 6 -22.34 -16.79 64.03
N GLY A 7 -22.22 -17.77 63.12
CA GLY A 7 -21.65 -17.54 61.81
C GLY A 7 -22.37 -16.36 61.19
N HIS A 8 -21.62 -15.33 60.79
CA HIS A 8 -22.13 -14.15 60.10
C HIS A 8 -22.90 -14.60 58.85
N ARG A 9 -24.20 -14.83 59.01
CA ARG A 9 -25.11 -15.06 57.90
C ARG A 9 -25.33 -13.70 57.27
N GLN A 10 -24.61 -13.44 56.19
CA GLN A 10 -24.74 -12.23 55.39
C GLN A 10 -26.14 -12.23 54.76
N VAL A 11 -27.09 -11.56 55.40
CA VAL A 11 -28.47 -11.43 54.92
C VAL A 11 -28.62 -10.09 54.23
N SER A 12 -28.97 -10.10 52.94
CA SER A 12 -29.35 -8.88 52.23
C SER A 12 -30.76 -8.47 52.65
N LEU A 13 -30.87 -7.38 53.39
CA LEU A 13 -32.13 -6.84 53.90
C LEU A 13 -32.65 -5.66 53.07
N ARG A 14 -32.19 -5.51 51.81
CA ARG A 14 -32.61 -4.39 50.96
C ARG A 14 -32.69 -4.73 49.47
N GLY A 15 -33.07 -5.96 49.16
CA GLY A 15 -33.38 -6.38 47.79
C GLY A 15 -32.19 -6.56 46.84
N SER A 16 -30.94 -6.34 47.27
CA SER A 16 -29.75 -6.64 46.46
C SER A 16 -28.92 -7.75 47.09
N SER A 17 -28.99 -8.95 46.53
CA SER A 17 -28.17 -10.09 46.99
C SER A 17 -26.69 -9.76 46.86
N ALA A 18 -25.82 -10.26 47.74
CA ALA A 18 -24.35 -10.12 47.62
C ALA A 18 -23.79 -10.72 46.31
N ARG A 19 -24.62 -11.46 45.55
CA ARG A 19 -24.34 -12.00 44.22
C ARG A 19 -24.90 -11.16 43.06
N GLU A 20 -25.61 -10.08 43.35
CA GLU A 20 -26.29 -9.26 42.35
C GLU A 20 -25.36 -8.15 41.88
N ILE A 21 -25.02 -8.19 40.60
CA ILE A 21 -24.13 -7.19 39.98
C ILE A 21 -24.87 -5.85 40.02
N THR A 22 -24.23 -4.83 40.58
CA THR A 22 -24.82 -3.49 40.62
C THR A 22 -25.03 -2.97 39.19
N ARG A 23 -26.10 -2.21 38.98
CA ARG A 23 -26.41 -1.60 37.68
C ARG A 23 -25.20 -0.90 37.06
N ASP A 24 -24.45 -0.16 37.87
CA ASP A 24 -23.28 0.59 37.41
C ASP A 24 -22.15 -0.33 36.96
N ALA A 25 -21.94 -1.46 37.64
CA ALA A 25 -20.97 -2.47 37.21
C ALA A 25 -21.39 -3.13 35.88
N LEU A 26 -22.68 -3.31 35.62
CA LEU A 26 -23.17 -3.75 34.30
C LEU A 26 -22.94 -2.69 33.22
N LEU A 27 -23.22 -1.42 33.52
CA LEU A 27 -23.00 -0.31 32.58
C LEU A 27 -21.51 -0.15 32.23
N GLN A 28 -20.63 -0.32 33.20
CA GLN A 28 -19.18 -0.32 32.98
C GLN A 28 -18.74 -1.48 32.08
N LYS A 29 -19.22 -2.70 32.33
CA LYS A 29 -18.88 -3.84 31.45
C LYS A 29 -19.36 -3.63 30.01
N VAL A 30 -20.55 -3.05 29.83
CA VAL A 30 -21.08 -2.72 28.50
C VAL A 30 -20.23 -1.62 27.82
N SER A 31 -19.75 -0.63 28.57
CA SER A 31 -18.91 0.43 28.00
C SER A 31 -17.53 -0.10 27.58
N GLU A 32 -16.91 -0.95 28.40
CA GLU A 32 -15.66 -1.66 28.09
C GLU A 32 -15.80 -2.54 26.83
N GLU A 33 -16.89 -3.32 26.74
CA GLU A 33 -17.14 -4.16 25.57
C GLU A 33 -17.35 -3.32 24.30
N ARG A 34 -18.08 -2.19 24.40
CA ARG A 34 -18.25 -1.26 23.27
C ARG A 34 -16.93 -0.65 22.82
N GLN A 35 -16.07 -0.27 23.76
CA GLN A 35 -14.72 0.23 23.44
C GLN A 35 -13.91 -0.85 22.73
N LEU A 36 -13.86 -2.06 23.26
CA LEU A 36 -13.16 -3.20 22.64
C LEU A 36 -13.65 -3.44 21.21
N ARG A 37 -14.97 -3.51 20.98
CA ARG A 37 -15.56 -3.67 19.65
C ARG A 37 -15.18 -2.53 18.71
N SER A 38 -15.16 -1.29 19.20
CA SER A 38 -14.72 -0.12 18.41
C SER A 38 -13.25 -0.21 18.01
N HIS A 39 -12.37 -0.61 18.93
CA HIS A 39 -10.95 -0.81 18.65
C HIS A 39 -10.73 -1.92 17.62
N LEU A 40 -11.39 -3.07 17.77
CA LEU A 40 -11.30 -4.18 16.82
C LEU A 40 -11.77 -3.78 15.42
N ARG A 41 -12.87 -3.03 15.30
CA ARG A 41 -13.35 -2.50 14.01
C ARG A 41 -12.34 -1.57 13.35
N ARG A 42 -11.75 -0.65 14.12
CA ARG A 42 -10.70 0.26 13.60
C ARG A 42 -9.45 -0.50 13.18
N ALA A 43 -9.01 -1.47 13.97
CA ALA A 43 -7.86 -2.31 13.64
C ALA A 43 -8.10 -3.12 12.36
N ALA A 44 -9.28 -3.72 12.20
CA ALA A 44 -9.65 -4.44 10.98
C ALA A 44 -9.69 -3.51 9.75
N ALA A 45 -10.28 -2.31 9.87
CA ALA A 45 -10.31 -1.34 8.79
C ALA A 45 -8.90 -0.84 8.40
N ALA A 46 -8.03 -0.60 9.39
CA ALA A 46 -6.63 -0.24 9.15
C ALA A 46 -5.88 -1.38 8.44
N ALA A 47 -6.03 -2.62 8.90
CA ALA A 47 -5.42 -3.78 8.26
C ALA A 47 -5.86 -3.94 6.80
N LEU A 48 -7.16 -3.79 6.51
CA LEU A 48 -7.67 -3.82 5.14
C LEU A 48 -7.09 -2.70 4.27
N THR A 49 -6.92 -1.51 4.84
CA THR A 49 -6.33 -0.36 4.15
C THR A 49 -4.88 -0.64 3.78
N ILE A 50 -4.08 -1.11 4.74
CA ILE A 50 -2.68 -1.48 4.51
C ILE A 50 -2.58 -2.58 3.45
N GLN A 51 -3.39 -3.64 3.56
CA GLN A 51 -3.41 -4.74 2.58
C GLN A 51 -3.76 -4.26 1.17
N ARG A 52 -4.74 -3.36 1.03
CA ARG A 52 -5.14 -2.79 -0.28
C ARG A 52 -4.00 -1.98 -0.89
N ILE A 53 -3.38 -1.10 -0.10
CA ILE A 53 -2.25 -0.28 -0.55
C ILE A 53 -1.09 -1.18 -0.97
N TRP A 54 -0.74 -2.17 -0.15
CA TRP A 54 0.37 -3.09 -0.43
C TRP A 54 0.12 -3.94 -1.67
N ARG A 55 -1.08 -4.50 -1.84
CA ARG A 55 -1.43 -5.30 -3.04
C ARG A 55 -1.35 -4.46 -4.30
N ARG A 56 -1.87 -3.23 -4.28
CA ARG A 56 -1.76 -2.30 -5.41
C ARG A 56 -0.30 -1.97 -5.71
N TYR A 57 0.46 -1.62 -4.68
CA TYR A 57 1.88 -1.33 -4.81
C TYR A 57 2.65 -2.51 -5.45
N HIS A 58 2.44 -3.72 -4.93
CA HIS A 58 3.14 -4.92 -5.39
C HIS A 58 2.82 -5.28 -6.84
N LEU A 59 1.55 -5.19 -7.24
CA LEU A 59 1.14 -5.45 -8.63
C LEU A 59 1.73 -4.42 -9.58
N ILE A 60 1.61 -3.14 -9.25
CA ILE A 60 2.16 -2.07 -10.08
C ILE A 60 3.68 -2.23 -10.20
N ARG A 61 4.39 -2.49 -9.10
CA ARG A 61 5.85 -2.68 -9.11
C ARG A 61 6.25 -3.83 -10.05
N LYS A 62 5.59 -4.99 -9.96
CA LYS A 62 5.86 -6.13 -10.85
C LYS A 62 5.65 -5.79 -12.31
N VAL A 63 4.52 -5.14 -12.63
CA VAL A 63 4.21 -4.75 -14.03
C VAL A 63 5.22 -3.74 -14.55
N THR A 64 5.61 -2.75 -13.73
CA THR A 64 6.64 -1.77 -14.12
C THR A 64 7.99 -2.43 -14.35
N GLU A 65 8.40 -3.37 -13.49
CA GLU A 65 9.65 -4.12 -13.66
C GLU A 65 9.66 -4.91 -14.96
N GLN A 66 8.58 -5.66 -15.25
CA GLN A 66 8.44 -6.42 -16.49
C GLN A 66 8.47 -5.52 -17.72
N LEU A 67 7.67 -4.43 -17.72
CA LEU A 67 7.65 -3.47 -18.82
C LEU A 67 9.02 -2.81 -19.03
N HIS A 68 9.75 -2.54 -17.95
CA HIS A 68 11.09 -1.96 -18.02
C HIS A 68 12.10 -2.91 -18.66
N GLU A 69 12.08 -4.19 -18.28
CA GLU A 69 12.92 -5.23 -18.87
C GLU A 69 12.62 -5.45 -20.36
N GLU A 70 11.33 -5.57 -20.72
CA GLU A 70 10.89 -5.66 -22.11
C GLU A 70 11.33 -4.45 -22.93
N TRP A 71 11.18 -3.25 -22.37
CA TRP A 71 11.57 -2.01 -23.01
C TRP A 71 13.08 -1.94 -23.26
N GLU A 72 13.90 -2.29 -22.27
CA GLU A 72 15.36 -2.32 -22.43
C GLU A 72 15.78 -3.32 -23.53
N VAL A 73 15.17 -4.51 -23.58
CA VAL A 73 15.46 -5.49 -24.65
C VAL A 73 15.12 -4.91 -26.02
N LEU A 74 13.94 -4.31 -26.16
CA LEU A 74 13.49 -3.71 -27.43
C LEU A 74 14.39 -2.57 -27.87
N VAL A 75 14.85 -1.73 -26.94
CA VAL A 75 15.66 -0.54 -27.21
C VAL A 75 17.15 -0.85 -27.45
N ASN A 76 17.61 -2.03 -27.05
CA ASN A 76 18.99 -2.48 -27.26
C ASN A 76 19.17 -3.28 -28.56
N GLN A 77 18.12 -3.47 -29.36
CA GLN A 77 18.24 -4.13 -30.66
C GLN A 77 18.99 -3.23 -31.67
N PRO A 78 19.98 -3.76 -32.40
CA PRO A 78 20.79 -2.97 -33.33
C PRO A 78 20.06 -2.54 -34.61
N ASP A 79 19.04 -3.29 -35.05
CA ASP A 79 18.35 -3.11 -36.35
C ASP A 79 16.89 -2.66 -36.21
N ILE A 80 16.61 -1.73 -35.29
CA ILE A 80 15.25 -1.24 -35.08
C ILE A 80 14.85 -0.31 -36.22
N ASN A 81 13.79 -0.67 -36.95
CA ASN A 81 13.13 0.27 -37.87
C ASN A 81 12.36 1.33 -37.07
N LEU A 82 12.98 2.49 -36.92
CA LEU A 82 12.52 3.64 -36.14
C LEU A 82 11.37 4.40 -36.84
N THR A 83 10.23 3.75 -36.97
CA THR A 83 9.00 4.42 -37.43
C THR A 83 8.41 5.31 -36.32
N ASN A 84 7.70 6.38 -36.68
CA ASN A 84 6.99 7.23 -35.73
C ASN A 84 6.04 6.43 -34.81
N GLN A 85 5.40 5.40 -35.35
CA GLN A 85 4.53 4.50 -34.59
C GLN A 85 5.32 3.65 -33.58
N TRP A 86 6.50 3.16 -33.97
CA TRP A 86 7.39 2.43 -33.06
C TRP A 86 7.87 3.34 -31.93
N ILE A 87 8.33 4.56 -32.25
CA ILE A 87 8.78 5.54 -31.26
C ILE A 87 7.65 5.88 -30.28
N SER A 88 6.44 6.17 -30.76
CA SER A 88 5.32 6.48 -29.88
C SER A 88 4.91 5.29 -29.01
N SER A 89 4.71 4.11 -29.61
CA SER A 89 4.09 2.97 -28.93
C SER A 89 5.05 2.09 -28.12
N LYS A 90 6.28 1.91 -28.61
CA LYS A 90 7.28 0.99 -28.03
C LYS A 90 8.35 1.72 -27.22
N MET A 91 8.67 2.97 -27.56
CA MET A 91 9.69 3.75 -26.84
C MET A 91 9.07 4.71 -25.82
N LEU A 92 8.28 5.69 -26.27
CA LEU A 92 7.83 6.81 -25.45
C LEU A 92 6.72 6.45 -24.46
N ARG A 93 5.66 5.73 -24.86
CA ARG A 93 4.56 5.40 -23.93
C ARG A 93 5.02 4.57 -22.72
N PRO A 94 5.80 3.48 -22.88
CA PRO A 94 6.34 2.75 -21.74
C PRO A 94 7.26 3.63 -20.89
N PHE A 95 8.11 4.44 -21.54
CA PHE A 95 8.99 5.40 -20.86
C PHE A 95 8.23 6.39 -19.98
N LEU A 96 7.23 7.07 -20.54
CA LEU A 96 6.38 7.99 -19.81
C LEU A 96 5.65 7.29 -18.65
N PHE A 97 5.22 6.04 -18.84
CA PHE A 97 4.57 5.26 -17.79
C PHE A 97 5.48 5.04 -16.58
N PHE A 98 6.74 4.63 -16.77
CA PHE A 98 7.62 4.35 -15.62
C PHE A 98 8.31 5.60 -15.03
N ILE A 99 8.46 6.71 -15.76
CA ILE A 99 8.98 7.97 -15.17
C ILE A 99 7.94 8.76 -14.38
N THR A 100 6.65 8.62 -14.71
CA THR A 100 5.55 9.35 -14.05
C THR A 100 5.06 8.66 -12.78
N GLN A 101 5.55 7.45 -12.51
CA GLN A 101 5.17 6.71 -11.31
C GLN A 101 5.78 7.31 -10.03
N PRO A 102 5.08 7.22 -8.88
CA PRO A 102 5.47 7.92 -7.67
C PRO A 102 6.87 7.54 -7.17
N SER A 103 7.72 8.55 -6.98
CA SER A 103 9.11 8.49 -6.51
C SER A 103 9.32 7.80 -5.15
N SER A 104 8.24 7.46 -4.43
CA SER A 104 8.26 6.61 -3.22
C SER A 104 8.84 5.20 -3.44
N TRP A 105 9.14 4.83 -4.68
CA TRP A 105 9.70 3.54 -5.08
C TRP A 105 11.23 3.59 -4.96
N TYR A 106 11.63 3.55 -3.69
CA TYR A 106 12.91 3.96 -3.15
C TYR A 106 14.14 3.30 -3.84
N ASN A 107 15.04 4.17 -4.32
CA ASN A 107 16.46 3.99 -4.65
C ASN A 107 16.87 3.00 -5.75
N TRP A 108 16.32 1.78 -5.80
CA TRP A 108 16.74 0.79 -6.80
C TRP A 108 16.24 1.15 -8.22
N GLN A 109 14.99 1.61 -8.33
CA GLN A 109 14.45 2.11 -9.61
C GLN A 109 15.17 3.37 -10.09
N GLN A 110 15.67 4.22 -9.20
CA GLN A 110 16.23 5.52 -9.59
C GLN A 110 17.42 5.37 -10.55
N THR A 111 18.32 4.42 -10.29
CA THR A 111 19.46 4.15 -11.19
C THR A 111 19.00 3.62 -12.56
N LYS A 112 17.99 2.75 -12.59
CA LYS A 112 17.38 2.24 -13.82
C LYS A 112 16.70 3.36 -14.60
N THR A 113 15.91 4.20 -13.92
CA THR A 113 15.22 5.34 -14.52
C THR A 113 16.20 6.33 -15.13
N VAL A 114 17.29 6.69 -14.44
CA VAL A 114 18.32 7.58 -14.98
C VAL A 114 19.00 6.97 -16.22
N LYS A 115 19.28 5.67 -16.22
CA LYS A 115 19.82 4.97 -17.39
C LYS A 115 18.85 5.00 -18.57
N SER A 116 17.57 4.74 -18.33
CA SER A 116 16.55 4.75 -19.39
C SER A 116 16.27 6.17 -19.91
N ILE A 117 16.31 7.19 -19.04
CA ILE A 117 16.28 8.60 -19.46
C ILE A 117 17.46 8.88 -20.39
N SER A 118 18.69 8.56 -19.96
CA SER A 118 19.89 8.76 -20.78
C SER A 118 19.80 8.03 -22.12
N ARG A 119 19.32 6.78 -22.12
CA ARG A 119 19.11 5.96 -23.32
C ARG A 119 18.09 6.59 -24.27
N CYS A 120 16.93 7.02 -23.74
CA CYS A 120 15.91 7.72 -24.50
C CYS A 120 16.47 8.95 -25.20
N PHE A 121 17.16 9.82 -24.45
CA PHE A 121 17.73 11.04 -25.00
C PHE A 121 18.79 10.75 -26.05
N LYS A 122 19.65 9.73 -25.86
CA LYS A 122 20.64 9.32 -26.86
C LYS A 122 20.00 8.87 -28.17
N ILE A 123 18.90 8.12 -28.09
CA ILE A 123 18.18 7.65 -29.29
C ILE A 123 17.53 8.82 -30.01
N ILE A 124 16.83 9.70 -29.28
CA ILE A 124 16.22 10.90 -29.87
C ILE A 124 17.29 11.78 -30.53
N LEU A 125 18.42 12.01 -29.84
CA LEU A 125 19.53 12.78 -30.37
C LEU A 125 20.13 12.14 -31.63
N ASN A 126 20.31 10.81 -31.65
CA ASN A 126 20.79 10.10 -32.83
C ASN A 126 19.81 10.21 -34.00
N ILE A 127 18.51 10.13 -33.77
CA ILE A 127 17.49 10.32 -34.81
C ILE A 127 17.58 11.74 -35.37
N ILE A 128 17.67 12.77 -34.51
CA ILE A 128 17.80 14.17 -34.93
C ILE A 128 19.08 14.36 -35.77
N ASN A 129 20.19 13.78 -35.33
CA ASN A 129 21.49 13.91 -36.00
C ASN A 129 21.58 13.08 -37.29
N SER A 130 20.92 11.92 -37.39
CA SER A 130 20.95 11.07 -38.59
C SER A 130 19.94 11.50 -39.65
N MET A 131 18.85 12.16 -39.25
CA MET A 131 17.81 12.64 -40.17
C MET A 131 18.17 13.96 -40.86
N GLY A 132 19.31 14.58 -40.53
CA GLY A 132 19.80 15.78 -41.21
C GLY A 132 18.73 16.85 -41.37
N MET A 133 17.97 17.16 -40.30
CA MET A 133 17.06 18.31 -40.33
C MET A 133 17.90 19.55 -39.99
N PRO A 134 18.17 20.45 -40.96
CA PRO A 134 18.84 21.70 -40.66
C PRO A 134 17.85 22.56 -39.87
N PHE A 135 18.22 22.91 -38.64
CA PHE A 135 17.55 23.99 -37.93
C PHE A 135 17.92 25.31 -38.62
N TYR A 136 17.03 25.80 -39.48
CA TYR A 136 16.92 27.21 -39.86
C TYR A 136 15.68 27.79 -39.18
#